data_AF-A0A564UIM7-F1
#
_entry.id   AF-A0A564UIM7-F1
#
_cell.length_a   1.000
_cell.length_b   1.000
_cell.length_c   1.000
_cell.angle_alpha   90.00
_cell.angle_beta   90.00
_cell.angle_gamma   90.00
#
_symmetry.space_group_name_H-M   'P 1'
#
loop_
_entity.id
_entity.type
_entity.pdbx_description
1 polymer ?
#
loop_
_entity_poly.entity_id
_entity_poly.type
_entity_poly.pdbx_seq_one_letter_code
_entity_poly.pdbx_strand_id
1 'polypeptide(L)'
;MKIYTELTQKVTVITKNATPYDVDGNKGITYRLVVMKDNDVEKIKVVDEKAYNMFQPGQEYLLTGEFDIRNARCGEWKVNGFKK
;
A
#
# COMPACT_ATOMS: atom_id res chain seq x y z
N MET A 1 6.16 -4.15 17.51
CA MET A 1 5.01 -3.25 17.67
C MET A 1 4.50 -2.90 16.28
N LYS A 2 3.18 -2.87 16.06
CA LYS A 2 2.62 -2.37 14.80
C LYS A 2 2.07 -0.96 15.04
N ILE A 3 2.38 -0.03 14.13
CA ILE A 3 1.86 1.34 14.16
C ILE A 3 0.95 1.54 12.96
N TYR A 4 -0.17 2.22 13.20
CA TYR A 4 -1.16 2.58 12.19
C TYR A 4 -1.13 4.09 11.99
N THR A 5 -1.20 4.51 10.73
CA THR A 5 -1.11 5.92 10.33
C THR A 5 -2.04 6.18 9.15
N GLU A 6 -2.29 7.46 8.89
CA GLU A 6 -3.01 7.92 7.71
C GLU A 6 -2.22 9.02 7.02
N LEU A 7 -2.40 9.12 5.70
CA LEU A 7 -1.96 10.28 4.97
C LEU A 7 -2.76 11.50 5.42
N THR A 8 -2.14 12.67 5.35
CA THR A 8 -2.80 13.96 5.60
C THR A 8 -3.36 14.58 4.33
N GLN A 9 -3.06 13.99 3.16
CA GLN A 9 -3.51 14.45 1.85
C GLN A 9 -3.99 13.28 1.01
N LYS A 10 -4.97 13.55 0.15
CA LYS A 10 -5.48 12.55 -0.80
C LYS A 10 -4.48 12.31 -1.91
N VAL A 11 -4.48 11.10 -2.43
CA VAL A 11 -3.73 10.69 -3.63
C VAL A 11 -4.66 9.98 -4.60
N THR A 12 -4.41 10.13 -5.90
CA THR A 12 -5.15 9.42 -6.94
C THR A 12 -4.54 8.04 -7.15
N VAL A 13 -5.32 6.97 -7.03
CA VAL A 13 -4.88 5.63 -7.46
C VAL A 13 -5.02 5.56 -8.97
N ILE A 14 -3.91 5.52 -9.70
CA ILE A 14 -3.93 5.48 -11.17
C ILE A 14 -4.11 4.05 -11.67
N THR A 15 -3.41 3.10 -11.05
CA THR A 15 -3.52 1.68 -11.38
C THR A 15 -3.09 0.84 -10.19
N LYS A 16 -3.27 -0.48 -10.28
CA LYS A 16 -2.94 -1.43 -9.23
C LYS A 16 -2.33 -2.70 -9.82
N ASN A 17 -1.30 -3.21 -9.16
CA ASN A 17 -0.49 -4.32 -9.64
C ASN A 17 -0.51 -5.48 -8.63
N ALA A 18 -0.78 -6.69 -9.11
CA ALA A 18 -0.62 -7.94 -8.38
C ALA A 18 0.48 -8.76 -9.05
N THR A 19 1.65 -8.85 -8.41
CA THR A 19 2.82 -9.52 -8.98
C THR A 19 3.10 -10.82 -8.23
N PRO A 20 2.92 -11.99 -8.87
CA PRO A 20 3.32 -13.25 -8.26
C PRO A 20 4.85 -13.29 -8.10
N TYR A 21 5.32 -13.94 -7.05
CA TYR A 21 6.74 -14.22 -6.82
C TYR A 21 6.91 -15.67 -6.37
N ASP A 22 8.09 -16.22 -6.70
CA ASP A 22 8.55 -17.54 -6.29
C ASP A 22 10.07 -17.41 -6.09
N VAL A 23 10.51 -17.28 -4.84
CA VAL A 23 11.92 -17.06 -4.48
C VAL A 23 12.28 -17.94 -3.29
N ASP A 24 13.28 -18.80 -3.46
CA ASP A 24 13.80 -19.69 -2.40
C ASP A 24 12.70 -20.53 -1.71
N GLY A 25 11.73 -21.02 -2.48
CA GLY A 25 10.59 -21.80 -1.97
C GLY A 25 9.47 -20.96 -1.34
N ASN A 26 9.64 -19.64 -1.23
CA ASN A 26 8.58 -18.73 -0.82
C ASN A 26 7.80 -18.25 -2.04
N LYS A 27 6.51 -18.56 -2.06
CA LYS A 27 5.59 -18.14 -3.12
C LYS A 27 4.51 -17.23 -2.57
N GLY A 28 4.05 -16.30 -3.38
CA GLY A 28 2.96 -15.41 -3.02
C GLY A 28 2.70 -14.37 -4.08
N ILE A 29 1.85 -13.41 -3.74
CA ILE A 29 1.54 -12.26 -4.59
C ILE A 29 1.88 -11.00 -3.80
N THR A 30 2.65 -10.11 -4.42
CA THR A 30 2.83 -8.75 -3.89
C THR A 30 1.84 -7.81 -4.55
N TYR A 31 0.97 -7.22 -3.73
CA TYR A 31 0.00 -6.21 -4.16
C TYR A 31 0.58 -4.80 -4.02
N ARG A 32 0.40 -3.96 -5.04
CA ARG A 32 0.84 -2.56 -5.04
C ARG A 32 -0.23 -1.64 -5.63
N LEU A 33 -0.35 -0.44 -5.08
CA LEU A 33 -1.05 0.68 -5.72
C LEU A 33 -0.02 1.56 -6.41
N VAL A 34 -0.35 2.04 -7.61
CA VAL A 34 0.37 3.13 -8.26
C VAL A 34 -0.45 4.39 -7.99
N VAL A 35 0.12 5.31 -7.21
CA VAL A 35 -0.57 6.53 -6.77
C VAL A 35 0.10 7.75 -7.35
N MET A 36 -0.66 8.82 -7.50
CA MET A 36 -0.15 10.12 -7.95
C MET A 36 -0.63 11.24 -7.06
N LYS A 37 0.26 12.21 -6.86
CA LYS A 37 -0.03 13.50 -6.23
C LYS A 37 0.89 14.56 -6.84
N ASP A 38 0.31 15.67 -7.28
CA ASP A 38 1.05 16.85 -7.77
C ASP A 38 2.11 16.51 -8.87
N ASN A 39 1.73 15.64 -9.82
CA ASN A 39 2.58 15.08 -10.89
C ASN A 39 3.70 14.12 -10.45
N ASP A 40 3.79 13.77 -9.17
CA ASP A 40 4.67 12.71 -8.69
C ASP A 40 3.93 11.37 -8.62
N VAL A 41 4.62 10.28 -8.94
CA VAL A 41 4.04 8.93 -9.05
C VAL A 41 4.85 7.93 -8.25
N GLU A 42 4.18 7.22 -7.33
CA GLU A 42 4.83 6.25 -6.44
C GLU A 42 4.12 4.90 -6.47
N LYS A 43 4.88 3.82 -6.22
CA LYS A 43 4.35 2.45 -6.09
C LYS A 43 4.39 1.99 -4.64
N ILE A 44 3.23 1.94 -3.99
CA ILE A 44 3.15 1.61 -2.57
C ILE A 44 2.61 0.19 -2.39
N LYS A 45 3.26 -0.61 -1.53
CA LYS A 45 2.78 -1.97 -1.21
C LYS A 45 1.49 -1.93 -0.39
N VAL A 46 0.66 -2.93 -0.61
CA VAL A 46 -0.58 -3.18 0.15
C VAL A 46 -0.35 -4.37 1.07
N VAL A 47 -0.98 -4.35 2.25
CA VAL A 47 -0.82 -5.40 3.26
C VAL A 47 -1.29 -6.78 2.80
N ASP A 48 -2.41 -6.83 2.05
CA ASP A 48 -3.03 -8.06 1.58
C ASP A 48 -3.97 -7.81 0.39
N GLU A 49 -4.52 -8.90 -0.15
CA GLU A 49 -5.48 -8.90 -1.25
C GLU A 49 -6.80 -8.19 -0.89
N LYS A 50 -7.25 -8.33 0.37
CA LYS A 50 -8.53 -7.77 0.81
C LYS A 50 -8.49 -6.26 0.75
N ALA A 51 -7.45 -5.63 1.29
CA ALA A 51 -7.22 -4.20 1.21
C ALA A 51 -7.02 -3.76 -0.26
N TYR A 52 -6.25 -4.52 -1.04
CA TYR A 52 -6.01 -4.22 -2.47
C TYR A 52 -7.31 -4.14 -3.28
N ASN A 53 -8.26 -5.03 -3.00
CA ASN A 53 -9.54 -5.08 -3.69
C ASN A 53 -10.51 -3.95 -3.31
N MET A 54 -10.22 -3.17 -2.26
CA MET A 54 -11.04 -2.00 -1.89
C MET A 54 -10.80 -0.80 -2.82
N PHE A 55 -9.71 -0.78 -3.57
CA PHE A 55 -9.31 0.36 -4.40
C PHE A 55 -9.75 0.24 -5.85
N GLN A 56 -10.18 1.36 -6.42
CA GLN A 56 -10.51 1.52 -7.83
C GLN A 56 -9.57 2.52 -8.50
N PRO A 57 -8.97 2.16 -9.65
CA PRO A 57 -8.25 3.11 -10.50
C PRO A 57 -9.09 4.34 -10.86
N GLY A 58 -8.45 5.50 -10.90
CA GLY A 58 -9.07 6.80 -11.21
C GLY A 58 -9.72 7.50 -10.01
N GLN A 59 -9.72 6.90 -8.81
CA GLN A 59 -10.29 7.51 -7.61
C GLN A 59 -9.23 8.10 -6.68
N GLU A 60 -9.62 9.15 -5.97
CA GLU A 60 -8.83 9.77 -4.91
C GLU A 60 -9.16 9.18 -3.55
N TYR A 61 -8.11 8.87 -2.77
CA TYR A 61 -8.25 8.29 -1.45
C TYR A 61 -7.33 8.98 -0.44
N LEU A 62 -7.80 9.10 0.80
CA LEU A 62 -6.95 9.38 1.94
C LEU A 62 -6.46 8.03 2.50
N LEU A 63 -5.28 7.58 2.08
CA LEU A 63 -4.80 6.24 2.40
C LEU A 63 -4.51 6.08 3.89
N THR A 64 -4.84 4.92 4.43
CA THR A 64 -4.36 4.45 5.73
C THR A 64 -3.32 3.35 5.52
N GLY A 65 -2.40 3.22 6.45
CA GLY A 65 -1.40 2.17 6.39
C GLY A 65 -0.76 1.85 7.71
N GLU A 66 0.11 0.85 7.64
CA GLU A 66 0.75 0.25 8.79
C GLU A 66 2.20 -0.09 8.52
N PHE A 67 2.99 -0.12 9.59
CA PHE A 67 4.35 -0.65 9.58
C PHE A 67 4.68 -1.26 10.93
N ASP A 68 5.60 -2.23 10.91
CA ASP A 68 6.11 -2.85 12.13
C ASP A 68 7.39 -2.16 12.58
N ILE A 69 7.52 -1.92 13.89
CA ILE A 69 8.77 -1.61 14.57
C ILE A 69 9.25 -2.85 15.31
N ARG A 70 10.49 -3.27 15.01
CA ARG A 70 11.19 -4.36 15.69
C ARG A 70 12.59 -3.90 16.07
N ASN A 71 12.91 -3.89 17.37
CA ASN A 71 14.21 -3.49 17.89
C ASN A 71 14.71 -2.14 17.32
N ALA A 72 13.87 -1.11 17.43
CA ALA A 72 14.10 0.25 16.91
C ALA A 72 14.27 0.38 15.38
N ARG A 73 13.99 -0.68 14.60
CA ARG A 73 13.97 -0.62 13.13
C ARG A 73 12.54 -0.56 12.62
N CYS A 74 12.27 0.38 11.72
CA CYS A 74 11.00 0.51 11.04
C CYS A 74 10.98 -0.39 9.79
N GLY A 75 9.90 -1.17 9.66
CA GLY A 75 9.56 -1.84 8.43
C GLY A 75 9.01 -0.86 7.38
N GLU A 76 8.82 -1.38 6.18
CA GLU A 76 8.16 -0.66 5.09
C GLU A 76 6.70 -0.34 5.45
N TRP A 77 6.28 0.89 5.17
CA TRP A 77 4.89 1.31 5.29
C TRP A 77 4.06 0.67 4.18
N LYS A 78 2.93 0.07 4.55
CA LYS A 78 2.02 -0.61 3.62
C LYS A 78 0.60 -0.11 3.77
N VAL A 79 -0.07 0.10 2.66
CA VAL A 79 -1.48 0.49 2.61
C VAL A 79 -2.34 -0.62 3.20
N ASN A 80 -3.23 -0.28 4.12
CA ASN A 80 -4.20 -1.20 4.72
C ASN A 80 -5.67 -0.79 4.53
N GLY A 81 -5.90 0.38 3.93
CA GLY A 81 -7.24 0.89 3.66
C GLY A 81 -7.23 2.38 3.30
N PHE A 82 -8.37 3.03 3.49
CA PHE A 82 -8.53 4.46 3.29
C PHE A 82 -9.66 5.00 4.18
N LYS A 83 -9.65 6.32 4.40
CA LYS A 83 -10.79 7.06 4.95
C LYS A 83 -11.62 7.68 3.81
N LYS A 84 -12.92 7.82 4.07
CA LYS A 84 -13.86 8.55 3.19
C LYS A 84 -13.64 10.06 3.32
#